data_AF-A0A4Q2URG7-F1
#
_entry.id   AF-A0A4Q2URG7-F1
#
_cell.length_a   1.000
_cell.length_b   1.000
_cell.length_c   1.000
_cell.angle_alpha   90.00
_cell.angle_beta   90.00
_cell.angle_gamma   90.00
#
_symmetry.space_group_name_H-M   'P 1'
#
loop_
_entity.id
_entity.type
_entity.pdbx_description
1 polymer ?
#
loop_
_entity_poly.entity_id
_entity_poly.type
_entity_poly.pdbx_seq_one_letter_code
_entity_poly.pdbx_strand_id
1 'polypeptide(L)'
;MTLNGYANDGFMVHDNEDEEAIEELPDHQPLKSPSRSPGLPIPISAELKDLNEIHRDIVNGFVREAKVAEEKIRKRKGLRSPLFTEKELQVMAIRWTTSLNKMSKIPGIQLDKVMIHGPEILRTLRRYYSGYREVMDPKCSGSNDREIVDLLSSDAEMGEDAYEEEDGEDSPYFNTNRHADIRA
;
A
#
# COMPACT_ATOMS: atom_id res chain seq x y z
N MET A 1 -11.01 -33.64 -61.20
CA MET A 1 -10.08 -33.72 -60.05
C MET A 1 -10.52 -32.71 -59.02
N THR A 2 -11.20 -33.14 -57.95
CA THR A 2 -11.37 -32.36 -56.72
C THR A 2 -10.33 -32.88 -55.73
N LEU A 3 -9.56 -31.96 -55.13
CA LEU A 3 -8.27 -32.21 -54.47
C LEU A 3 -8.40 -32.74 -53.02
N ASN A 4 -9.53 -33.30 -52.61
CA ASN A 4 -9.71 -33.79 -51.25
C ASN A 4 -10.45 -35.13 -51.28
N GLY A 5 -9.67 -36.21 -51.22
CA GLY A 5 -10.17 -37.58 -51.14
C GLY A 5 -10.75 -37.89 -49.77
N TYR A 6 -12.04 -37.61 -49.59
CA TYR A 6 -12.85 -38.23 -48.55
C TYR A 6 -13.67 -39.36 -49.17
N ALA A 7 -13.46 -40.57 -48.64
CA ALA A 7 -14.34 -41.69 -48.90
C ALA A 7 -15.72 -41.36 -48.30
N ASN A 8 -16.77 -41.54 -49.10
CA ASN A 8 -18.14 -41.44 -48.63
C ASN A 8 -18.39 -42.62 -47.69
N ASP A 9 -18.11 -42.44 -46.40
CA ASP A 9 -18.50 -43.40 -45.39
C ASP A 9 -20.03 -43.34 -45.26
N GLY A 10 -20.67 -44.51 -45.38
CA GLY A 10 -22.11 -44.68 -45.54
C GLY A 10 -22.91 -44.42 -44.27
N PHE A 11 -22.68 -43.28 -43.61
CA PHE A 11 -23.47 -42.83 -42.48
C PHE A 11 -24.68 -42.02 -42.97
N MET A 12 -25.65 -42.74 -43.55
CA MET A 12 -27.02 -42.23 -43.62
C MET A 12 -27.63 -42.39 -42.23
N VAL A 13 -27.71 -41.28 -41.48
CA VAL A 13 -28.66 -41.20 -40.37
C VAL A 13 -30.04 -41.20 -40.99
N HIS A 14 -30.82 -42.25 -40.72
CA HIS A 14 -32.23 -42.27 -41.03
C HIS A 14 -32.88 -41.19 -40.16
N ASP A 15 -33.35 -40.11 -40.78
CA ASP A 15 -34.21 -39.14 -40.10
C ASP A 15 -35.52 -39.88 -39.83
N ASN A 16 -35.66 -40.27 -38.59
CA ASN A 16 -36.80 -40.93 -38.02
C ASN A 16 -37.70 -39.79 -37.52
N GLU A 17 -38.76 -39.54 -38.27
CA GLU A 17 -39.85 -38.62 -37.93
C GLU A 17 -40.55 -39.09 -36.64
N ASP A 18 -40.00 -38.70 -35.50
CA ASP A 18 -40.72 -38.68 -34.24
C ASP A 18 -41.13 -37.23 -33.97
N GLU A 19 -42.37 -36.89 -34.37
CA GLU A 19 -43.09 -35.68 -33.96
C GLU A 19 -43.39 -35.75 -32.45
N GLU A 20 -42.36 -35.66 -31.62
CA GLU A 20 -42.52 -35.52 -30.18
C GLU A 20 -42.83 -34.04 -29.89
N ALA A 21 -44.13 -33.76 -29.79
CA ALA A 21 -44.66 -32.46 -29.37
C ALA A 21 -44.05 -32.04 -28.03
N ILE A 22 -43.04 -31.18 -28.08
CA ILE A 22 -42.45 -30.55 -26.91
C ILE A 22 -43.50 -29.67 -26.23
N GLU A 23 -43.97 -30.12 -25.08
CA GLU A 23 -44.89 -29.36 -24.23
C GLU A 23 -44.23 -28.02 -23.86
N GLU A 24 -44.92 -26.91 -24.15
CA GLU A 24 -44.40 -25.55 -24.01
C GLU A 24 -44.02 -25.27 -22.54
N LEU A 25 -42.77 -24.86 -22.31
CA LEU A 25 -42.22 -24.61 -20.98
C LEU A 25 -43.06 -23.53 -20.25
N PRO A 26 -43.27 -23.67 -18.92
CA PRO A 26 -44.05 -22.69 -18.16
C PRO A 26 -43.39 -21.31 -18.21
N ASP A 27 -44.20 -20.29 -18.50
CA ASP A 27 -43.77 -18.90 -18.63
C ASP A 27 -43.06 -18.43 -17.35
N HIS A 28 -41.85 -17.90 -17.52
CA HIS A 28 -40.97 -17.54 -16.42
C HIS A 28 -41.52 -16.32 -15.69
N GLN A 29 -42.17 -16.57 -14.56
CA GLN A 29 -42.61 -15.52 -13.66
C GLN A 29 -41.39 -14.68 -13.22
N PRO A 30 -41.32 -13.37 -13.53
CA PRO A 30 -40.16 -12.57 -13.18
C PRO A 30 -40.05 -12.51 -11.65
N LEU A 31 -38.89 -12.92 -11.14
CA LEU A 31 -38.52 -12.81 -9.73
C LEU A 31 -38.72 -11.34 -9.30
N LYS A 32 -39.69 -11.12 -8.40
CA LYS A 32 -39.90 -9.83 -7.75
C LYS A 32 -38.57 -9.40 -7.14
N SER A 33 -38.03 -8.28 -7.60
CA SER A 33 -36.80 -7.71 -7.05
C SER A 33 -37.02 -7.44 -5.56
N PRO A 34 -36.09 -7.86 -4.68
CA PRO A 34 -36.18 -7.49 -3.28
C PRO A 34 -36.03 -5.98 -3.16
N SER A 35 -37.17 -5.30 -2.96
CA SER A 35 -37.25 -3.92 -2.54
C SER A 35 -36.68 -3.79 -1.14
N ARG A 36 -35.38 -3.58 -1.06
CA ARG A 36 -34.70 -2.83 -0.02
C ARG A 36 -33.32 -2.54 -0.54
N SER A 37 -33.07 -1.30 -0.92
CA SER A 37 -31.72 -0.78 -1.03
C SER A 37 -31.26 -0.41 0.38
N PRO A 38 -30.34 -1.19 1.02
CA PRO A 38 -29.43 -0.54 1.94
C PRO A 38 -28.64 0.45 1.09
N GLY A 39 -28.54 1.71 1.53
CA GLY A 39 -27.75 2.72 0.83
C GLY A 39 -26.42 2.13 0.36
N LEU A 40 -26.07 2.40 -0.91
CA LEU A 40 -24.84 1.93 -1.53
C LEU A 40 -23.69 2.11 -0.53
N PRO A 41 -22.90 1.05 -0.23
CA PRO A 41 -21.76 1.20 0.65
C PRO A 41 -20.86 2.29 0.08
N ILE A 42 -20.61 3.33 0.88
CA ILE A 42 -19.76 4.45 0.49
C ILE A 42 -18.44 3.82 0.02
N PRO A 43 -18.02 4.06 -1.23
CA PRO A 43 -16.79 3.49 -1.71
C PRO A 43 -15.66 4.03 -0.84
N ILE A 44 -14.82 3.16 -0.31
CA ILE A 44 -13.65 3.53 0.50
C ILE A 44 -12.74 4.57 -0.17
N SER A 45 -12.80 4.69 -1.50
CA SER A 45 -12.10 5.71 -2.28
C SER A 45 -12.68 7.11 -2.10
N ALA A 46 -13.96 7.24 -1.72
CA ALA A 46 -14.55 8.51 -1.30
C ALA A 46 -14.07 8.90 0.10
N GLU A 47 -14.05 7.96 1.05
CA GLU A 47 -13.47 8.24 2.38
C GLU A 47 -12.00 8.67 2.29
N LEU A 48 -11.20 8.06 1.40
CA LEU A 48 -9.82 8.48 1.17
C LEU A 48 -9.67 9.89 0.58
N LYS A 49 -10.66 10.37 -0.19
CA LYS A 49 -10.64 11.70 -0.82
C LYS A 49 -10.95 12.82 0.17
N ASP A 50 -11.74 12.52 1.20
CA ASP A 50 -12.14 13.49 2.22
C ASP A 50 -11.11 13.63 3.35
N LEU A 51 -10.04 12.82 3.33
CA LEU A 51 -8.97 12.87 4.35
C LEU A 51 -7.99 14.01 4.08
N ASN A 52 -7.50 14.61 5.17
CA ASN A 52 -6.42 15.58 5.13
C ASN A 52 -5.19 15.02 4.39
N GLU A 53 -4.47 15.86 3.66
CA GLU A 53 -3.32 15.47 2.82
C GLU A 53 -2.27 14.67 3.61
N ILE A 54 -1.89 15.15 4.79
CA ILE A 54 -0.93 14.46 5.67
C ILE A 54 -1.47 13.07 6.08
N HIS A 55 -2.76 12.97 6.36
CA HIS A 55 -3.38 11.69 6.72
C HIS A 55 -3.33 10.71 5.54
N ARG A 56 -3.62 11.18 4.32
CA ARG A 56 -3.56 10.37 3.10
C ARG A 56 -2.14 9.82 2.85
N ASP A 57 -1.11 10.65 3.03
CA ASP A 57 0.28 10.22 2.86
C ASP A 57 0.70 9.18 3.90
N ILE A 58 0.27 9.36 5.15
CA ILE A 58 0.49 8.41 6.23
C ILE A 58 -0.22 7.08 5.96
N VAL A 59 -1.46 7.11 5.47
CA VAL A 59 -2.21 5.92 5.06
C VAL A 59 -1.49 5.20 3.92
N ASN A 60 -1.05 5.91 2.89
CA ASN A 60 -0.30 5.35 1.76
C ASN A 60 1.03 4.72 2.20
N GLY A 61 1.74 5.39 3.11
CA GLY A 61 2.95 4.87 3.74
C GLY A 61 2.70 3.57 4.48
N PHE A 62 1.66 3.55 5.33
CA PHE A 62 1.25 2.36 6.08
C PHE A 62 0.93 1.20 5.15
N VAL A 63 0.11 1.41 4.10
CA VAL A 63 -0.28 0.34 3.17
C VAL A 63 0.93 -0.27 2.49
N ARG A 64 1.90 0.56 2.07
CA ARG A 64 3.15 0.09 1.45
C ARG A 64 3.97 -0.76 2.42
N GLU A 65 4.18 -0.29 3.65
CA GLU A 65 4.94 -1.04 4.65
C GLU A 65 4.22 -2.33 5.07
N ALA A 66 2.90 -2.27 5.26
CA ALA A 66 2.08 -3.42 5.61
C ALA A 66 2.14 -4.50 4.53
N LYS A 67 2.11 -4.15 3.25
CA LYS A 67 2.31 -5.10 2.13
C LYS A 67 3.68 -5.79 2.20
N VAL A 68 4.73 -5.06 2.57
CA VAL A 68 6.09 -5.64 2.74
C VAL A 68 6.14 -6.60 3.93
N ALA A 69 5.51 -6.22 5.05
CA ALA A 69 5.42 -7.09 6.23
C ALA A 69 4.61 -8.36 5.93
N GLU A 70 3.47 -8.19 5.27
CA GLU A 70 2.62 -9.29 4.81
C GLU A 70 3.37 -10.25 3.90
N GLU A 71 4.11 -9.73 2.92
CA GLU A 71 4.91 -10.52 2.00
C GLU A 71 5.99 -11.34 2.74
N LYS A 72 6.63 -10.75 3.77
CA LYS A 72 7.57 -11.47 4.63
C LYS A 72 6.91 -12.64 5.36
N ILE A 73 5.71 -12.43 5.89
CA ILE A 73 4.94 -13.49 6.57
C ILE A 73 4.56 -14.58 5.57
N ARG A 74 4.09 -14.17 4.39
CA ARG A 74 3.68 -15.05 3.29
C ARG A 74 4.82 -15.98 2.88
N LYS A 75 6.03 -15.43 2.67
CA LYS A 75 7.25 -16.19 2.38
C LYS A 75 7.61 -17.16 3.51
N ARG A 76 7.60 -16.69 4.76
CA ARG A 76 7.95 -17.51 5.94
C ARG A 76 6.99 -18.70 6.13
N LYS A 77 5.70 -18.50 5.81
CA LYS A 77 4.65 -19.50 6.01
C LYS A 77 4.32 -20.31 4.75
N GLY A 78 4.98 -20.04 3.61
CA GLY A 78 4.73 -20.72 2.34
C GLY A 78 3.33 -20.46 1.77
N LEU A 79 2.71 -19.34 2.12
CA LEU A 79 1.36 -19.00 1.66
C LEU A 79 1.41 -18.43 0.24
N ARG A 80 0.42 -18.74 -0.59
CA ARG A 80 0.33 -18.19 -1.96
C ARG A 80 -0.59 -16.98 -2.04
N SER A 81 -1.67 -16.98 -1.27
CA SER A 81 -2.65 -15.90 -1.24
C SER A 81 -2.21 -14.75 -0.33
N PRO A 82 -2.64 -13.51 -0.63
CA PRO A 82 -2.49 -12.39 0.29
C PRO A 82 -3.27 -12.65 1.59
N LEU A 83 -2.69 -12.22 2.70
CA LEU A 83 -3.32 -12.20 4.01
C LEU A 83 -4.41 -11.13 4.07
N PHE A 84 -4.09 -9.93 3.58
CA PHE A 84 -5.00 -8.78 3.59
C PHE A 84 -5.04 -8.15 2.20
N THR A 85 -6.23 -7.69 1.81
CA THR A 85 -6.38 -6.90 0.60
C THR A 85 -5.92 -5.47 0.88
N GLU A 86 -5.48 -4.77 -0.17
CA GLU A 86 -5.12 -3.36 -0.06
C GLU A 86 -6.25 -2.50 0.50
N LYS A 87 -7.50 -2.81 0.13
CA LYS A 87 -8.69 -2.15 0.63
C LYS A 87 -8.83 -2.32 2.15
N GLU A 88 -8.63 -3.53 2.65
CA GLU A 88 -8.66 -3.80 4.10
C GLU A 88 -7.56 -3.04 4.83
N LEU A 89 -6.33 -3.03 4.29
CA LEU A 89 -5.21 -2.27 4.86
C LEU A 89 -5.51 -0.75 4.88
N GLN A 90 -6.09 -0.20 3.82
CA GLN A 90 -6.53 1.19 3.79
C GLN A 90 -7.56 1.47 4.88
N VAL A 91 -8.60 0.63 5.00
CA VAL A 91 -9.64 0.80 6.02
C VAL A 91 -9.05 0.71 7.45
N MET A 92 -8.05 -0.15 7.67
CA MET A 92 -7.36 -0.23 8.96
C MET A 92 -6.69 1.09 9.35
N ALA A 93 -6.04 1.74 8.38
CA ALA A 93 -5.34 3.00 8.58
C ALA A 93 -6.30 4.17 8.76
N ILE A 94 -7.29 4.30 7.87
CA ILE A 94 -8.31 5.36 7.94
C ILE A 94 -9.05 5.34 9.28
N ARG A 95 -9.45 4.15 9.74
CA ARG A 95 -10.24 3.97 10.97
C ARG A 95 -9.38 3.76 12.20
N TRP A 96 -8.05 3.82 12.08
CA TRP A 96 -7.09 3.57 13.15
C TRP A 96 -7.43 2.34 14.00
N THR A 97 -7.52 1.17 13.36
CA THR A 97 -7.89 -0.09 14.04
C THR A 97 -6.73 -0.66 14.87
N THR A 98 -6.26 0.07 15.88
CA THR A 98 -5.06 -0.24 16.70
C THR A 98 -5.18 -1.45 17.65
N SER A 99 -6.28 -2.20 17.55
CA SER A 99 -6.57 -3.40 18.34
C SER A 99 -7.20 -4.48 17.47
N LEU A 100 -6.99 -5.75 17.82
CA LEU A 100 -7.53 -6.89 17.08
C LEU A 100 -9.06 -6.83 16.99
N ASN A 101 -9.76 -6.44 18.06
CA ASN A 101 -11.22 -6.31 18.08
C ASN A 101 -11.72 -5.21 17.12
N LYS A 102 -10.94 -4.14 16.89
CA LYS A 102 -11.31 -3.13 15.89
C LYS A 102 -11.04 -3.64 14.48
N MET A 103 -9.94 -4.37 14.29
CA MET A 103 -9.54 -4.94 13.01
C MET A 103 -10.52 -6.01 12.54
N SER A 104 -11.04 -6.85 13.45
CA SER A 104 -12.06 -7.86 13.16
C SER A 104 -13.42 -7.30 12.73
N LYS A 105 -13.70 -6.03 13.00
CA LYS A 105 -14.96 -5.36 12.61
C LYS A 105 -14.92 -4.79 11.19
N ILE A 106 -13.81 -4.97 10.48
CA ILE A 106 -13.69 -4.52 9.09
C ILE A 106 -14.54 -5.42 8.19
N PRO A 107 -15.43 -4.88 7.35
CA PRO A 107 -16.24 -5.67 6.43
C PRO A 107 -15.38 -6.50 5.49
N GLY A 108 -15.69 -7.79 5.34
CA GLY A 108 -15.01 -8.70 4.42
C GLY A 108 -13.71 -9.34 4.96
N ILE A 109 -13.25 -8.92 6.14
CA ILE A 109 -12.00 -9.42 6.71
C ILE A 109 -12.15 -10.85 7.25
N GLN A 110 -11.13 -11.67 7.04
CA GLN A 110 -11.09 -13.03 7.56
C GLN A 110 -10.57 -13.04 9.00
N LEU A 111 -11.42 -13.48 9.94
CA LEU A 111 -11.15 -13.41 11.37
C LEU A 111 -9.91 -14.22 11.78
N ASP A 112 -9.73 -15.40 11.19
CA ASP A 112 -8.58 -16.27 11.46
C ASP A 112 -7.26 -15.60 11.10
N LYS A 113 -7.23 -14.90 9.95
CA LYS A 113 -6.06 -14.15 9.51
C LYS A 113 -5.75 -12.99 10.45
N VAL A 114 -6.77 -12.30 10.94
CA VAL A 114 -6.61 -11.21 11.92
C VAL A 114 -6.04 -11.76 13.23
N MET A 115 -6.53 -12.90 13.71
CA MET A 115 -6.05 -13.48 14.96
C MET A 115 -4.60 -13.95 14.86
N ILE A 116 -4.22 -14.57 13.75
CA ILE A 116 -2.88 -15.16 13.56
C ILE A 116 -1.85 -14.09 13.14
N HIS A 117 -2.22 -13.21 12.20
CA HIS A 117 -1.28 -12.29 11.53
C HIS A 117 -1.54 -10.81 11.87
N GLY A 118 -2.67 -10.49 12.47
CA GLY A 118 -3.00 -9.14 12.90
C GLY A 118 -1.98 -8.51 13.84
N PRO A 119 -1.37 -9.22 14.82
CA PRO A 119 -0.38 -8.62 15.70
C PRO A 119 0.82 -7.98 14.98
N GLU A 120 1.28 -8.59 13.88
CA GLU A 120 2.43 -8.11 13.11
C GLU A 120 2.07 -6.84 12.32
N ILE A 121 0.88 -6.80 11.70
CA ILE A 121 0.35 -5.61 11.01
C ILE A 121 0.01 -4.48 11.99
N LEU A 122 -0.56 -4.82 13.16
CA LEU A 122 -0.88 -3.86 14.22
C LEU A 122 0.37 -3.15 14.75
N ARG A 123 1.52 -3.83 14.78
CA ARG A 123 2.79 -3.21 15.19
C ARG A 123 3.15 -2.05 14.26
N THR A 124 3.05 -2.27 12.96
CA THR A 124 3.26 -1.21 11.96
C THR A 124 2.20 -0.13 12.08
N LEU A 125 0.92 -0.50 12.20
CA LEU A 125 -0.18 0.47 12.31
C LEU A 125 -0.02 1.40 13.52
N ARG A 126 0.39 0.86 14.67
CA ARG A 126 0.64 1.66 15.89
C ARG A 126 1.76 2.67 15.71
N ARG A 127 2.83 2.31 15.00
CA ARG A 127 3.92 3.24 14.68
C ARG A 127 3.41 4.42 13.84
N TYR A 128 2.65 4.14 12.78
CA TYR A 128 2.05 5.17 11.94
C TYR A 128 1.05 6.04 12.70
N TYR A 129 0.25 5.44 13.59
CA TYR A 129 -0.69 6.17 14.44
C TYR A 129 0.02 7.11 15.42
N SER A 130 1.11 6.66 16.05
CA SER A 130 1.92 7.51 16.93
C SER A 130 2.55 8.67 16.18
N GLY A 131 3.14 8.43 15.00
CA GLY A 131 3.70 9.50 14.17
C GLY A 131 2.64 10.48 13.67
N TYR A 132 1.45 9.99 13.31
CA TYR A 132 0.32 10.84 12.96
C TYR A 132 -0.09 11.76 14.12
N ARG A 133 -0.19 11.20 15.34
CA ARG A 133 -0.52 11.99 16.54
C ARG A 133 0.55 13.03 16.86
N GLU A 134 1.82 12.72 16.67
CA GLU A 134 2.91 13.68 16.90
C GLU A 134 2.84 14.86 15.93
N VAL A 135 2.54 14.60 14.65
CA VAL A 135 2.43 15.66 13.62
C VAL A 135 1.15 16.48 13.76
N MET A 136 0.03 15.84 14.12
CA MET A 136 -1.28 16.51 14.20
C MET A 136 -1.58 17.16 15.56
N ASP A 137 -1.01 16.64 16.64
CA ASP A 137 -1.20 17.16 17.99
C ASP A 137 0.16 17.30 18.70
N PRO A 138 0.82 18.46 18.52
CA PRO A 138 2.12 18.71 19.16
C PRO A 138 2.04 18.70 20.69
N LYS A 139 0.84 18.80 21.29
CA LYS A 139 0.65 18.69 22.75
C LYS A 139 0.62 17.25 23.24
N CYS A 140 0.38 16.28 22.36
CA CYS A 140 0.44 14.84 22.65
C CYS A 140 1.85 14.24 22.55
N SER A 141 2.83 14.99 22.04
CA SER A 141 4.24 14.64 22.15
C SER A 141 4.63 14.80 23.61
N GLY A 142 4.38 13.75 24.41
CA GLY A 142 4.53 13.82 25.85
C GLY A 142 5.93 14.29 26.21
N SER A 143 6.02 15.49 26.78
CA SER A 143 7.13 16.02 27.61
C SER A 143 8.49 15.36 27.36
N ASN A 144 8.92 15.27 26.11
CA ASN A 144 10.32 15.08 25.83
C ASN A 144 10.83 16.50 25.88
N ASP A 145 11.29 16.91 27.06
CA ASP A 145 12.18 18.03 27.24
C ASP A 145 13.32 17.80 26.24
N ARG A 146 13.14 18.29 25.02
CA ARG A 146 14.22 18.46 24.07
C ARG A 146 15.05 19.52 24.77
N GLU A 147 16.04 19.09 25.53
CA GLU A 147 17.05 19.95 26.12
C GLU A 147 17.62 20.79 24.98
N ILE A 148 17.14 22.03 24.87
CA ILE A 148 17.63 22.98 23.89
C ILE A 148 19.01 23.36 24.41
N VAL A 149 20.02 22.68 23.92
CA VAL A 149 21.42 23.05 24.13
C VAL A 149 21.65 24.39 23.44
N ASP A 150 21.73 25.45 24.25
CA ASP A 150 22.14 26.77 23.79
C ASP A 150 23.63 26.72 23.41
N LEU A 151 23.91 26.65 22.11
CA LEU A 151 25.27 26.64 21.57
C LEU A 151 25.93 28.03 21.58
N LEU A 152 25.28 29.06 22.12
CA LEU A 152 25.76 30.45 22.13
C LEU A 152 26.22 30.98 23.50
N SER A 153 26.11 30.20 24.58
CA SER A 153 26.59 30.63 25.90
C SER A 153 28.08 30.31 26.12
N SER A 154 28.95 30.89 25.30
CA SER A 154 30.33 31.24 25.69
C SER A 154 30.86 32.30 24.73
N ASP A 155 30.32 33.52 24.86
CA ASP A 155 31.02 34.74 24.47
C ASP A 155 32.29 34.87 25.31
N ALA A 156 33.36 34.22 24.84
CA ALA A 156 34.72 34.46 25.31
C ALA A 156 35.38 35.34 24.25
N GLU A 157 35.30 36.64 24.46
CA GLU A 157 36.15 37.66 23.85
C GLU A 157 37.62 37.26 24.10
N MET A 158 38.22 36.52 23.14
CA MET A 158 39.66 36.33 23.12
C MET A 158 40.25 37.34 22.14
N GLY A 159 41.07 38.20 22.70
CA GLY A 159 41.61 39.39 22.07
C GLY A 159 42.43 39.12 20.81
N GLU A 160 42.40 40.14 19.97
CA GLU A 160 43.41 40.54 18.99
C GLU A 160 44.80 39.91 19.18
N ASP A 161 45.15 38.95 18.33
CA ASP A 161 46.54 38.69 17.97
C ASP A 161 46.71 38.36 16.47
N ALA A 162 47.51 39.25 15.86
CA ALA A 162 48.42 39.08 14.74
C ALA A 162 48.19 37.92 13.75
N TYR A 163 47.87 38.32 12.53
CA TYR A 163 48.25 37.67 11.27
C TYR A 163 49.64 37.02 11.35
N GLU A 164 49.70 35.71 11.19
CA GLU A 164 50.87 35.02 10.63
C GLU A 164 50.38 34.24 9.41
N GLU A 165 50.82 34.74 8.25
CA GLU A 165 50.73 34.10 6.95
C GLU A 165 51.75 32.96 6.92
N GLU A 166 51.33 31.70 7.05
CA GLU A 166 52.22 30.57 6.78
C GLU A 166 51.53 29.41 6.05
N ASP A 167 52.03 29.25 4.83
CA ASP A 167 52.06 28.13 3.89
C ASP A 167 50.76 27.52 3.35
N GLY A 168 50.49 27.84 2.09
CA GLY A 168 49.50 27.18 1.25
C GLY A 168 49.95 25.77 0.89
N GLU A 169 49.37 24.78 1.55
CA GLU A 169 49.56 23.38 1.21
C GLU A 169 48.83 23.06 -0.11
N ASP A 170 49.60 22.98 -1.20
CA ASP A 170 49.11 22.61 -2.52
C ASP A 170 48.55 21.18 -2.49
N SER A 171 47.23 21.06 -2.58
CA SER A 171 46.53 19.78 -2.50
C SER A 171 46.87 18.93 -3.74
N PRO A 172 47.37 17.68 -3.60
CA PRO A 172 47.82 16.86 -4.73
C PRO A 172 46.69 16.44 -5.68
N TYR A 173 45.43 16.71 -5.32
CA TYR A 173 44.24 16.39 -6.12
C TYR A 173 43.78 17.53 -7.04
N PHE A 174 44.24 18.76 -6.83
CA PHE A 174 43.87 19.93 -7.65
C PHE A 174 45.10 20.54 -8.32
N ASN A 175 45.83 19.72 -9.08
CA ASN A 175 46.89 20.21 -9.94
C ASN A 175 46.27 21.05 -11.07
N THR A 176 46.22 22.38 -10.88
CA THR A 176 45.66 23.33 -11.85
C THR A 176 46.59 23.62 -13.03
N ASN A 177 47.76 22.99 -13.09
CA ASN A 177 48.71 23.21 -14.18
C ASN A 177 48.40 22.42 -15.48
N ARG A 178 47.12 22.12 -15.76
CA ARG A 178 46.71 21.60 -17.08
C ARG A 178 46.36 22.75 -18.01
N HIS A 179 47.32 23.62 -18.27
CA HIS A 179 47.15 24.68 -19.26
C HIS A 179 48.41 24.95 -20.09
N ALA A 180 48.94 23.91 -20.71
CA ALA A 180 49.77 23.92 -21.93
C ALA A 180 50.00 22.43 -22.22
N ASP A 181 49.41 21.80 -23.24
CA ASP A 181 49.61 22.09 -24.64
C ASP A 181 48.39 21.64 -25.47
N ILE A 182 47.66 22.61 -26.03
CA ILE A 182 46.92 22.40 -27.26
C ILE A 182 47.71 23.13 -28.33
N ARG A 183 48.65 22.42 -28.96
CA ARG A 183 49.27 22.89 -30.20
C ARG A 183 48.67 22.13 -31.37
N ALA A 184 48.31 22.94 -32.36
CA ALA A 184 47.66 22.64 -33.64
C ALA A 184 48.34 21.52 -34.46
#